data_AF-A0A4P5Y3L4-F1
#
_entry.id   AF-A0A4P5Y3L4-F1
#
_cell.length_a   1.000
_cell.length_b   1.000
_cell.length_c   1.000
_cell.angle_alpha   90.00
_cell.angle_beta   90.00
_cell.angle_gamma   90.00
#
_symmetry.space_group_name_H-M   'P 1'
#
loop_
_entity.id
_entity.type
_entity.pdbx_description
1 polymer ?
#
loop_
_entity_poly.entity_id
_entity_poly.type
_entity_poly.pdbx_seq_one_letter_code
_entity_poly.pdbx_strand_id
1 'polypeptide(L)'
;MAIQFNCPYCTVTIQVPDNAAGKKGTCPQCGTKVLVPVPKNAPPPPVASSQPPMFTPQPAAPPSFAPPQFAPQPTMPMAGYPPAPGMPFGFDPNQPMQTPPGNVPPVGYAPMLQYPQYFVPAPLSAPVEETSTTKKSKSRPQRKMTPAIWGALIAVGIVGTVVAYVLLKPGVKPNPLSGNLTGTRLAKGKLQPAIVHREWLEGIDEETVGNVLKQMEKRTITLRSDTVILKFQGAAEGIKITATPGLHADLIAIDVSSHKALNAWQLKQGAKLSDRHQKQVIRAAKAFIQAWTKAEAAGEKSFDTTPFRKDLGLGSLTSGLGAEAVAIVNRMPHSCVAEQQGLLYFLLPPGTERFELQGREDSQGNTTFPGHFMVEVEAEAPTKKSKKTDEETDMPEDADAEMKTKSFGRPALNDPAAIDESMPEKPKAKKKDSKNDD
;
A
#
# COMPACT_ATOMS: atom_id res chain seq x y z
N MET A 1 -40.55 4.51 3.99
CA MET A 1 -39.85 4.95 2.77
C MET A 1 -38.53 4.19 2.66
N ALA A 2 -37.86 4.28 1.50
CA ALA A 2 -36.57 3.63 1.28
C ALA A 2 -35.47 4.71 1.28
N ILE A 3 -34.42 4.50 2.08
CA ILE A 3 -33.20 5.31 2.09
C ILE A 3 -32.33 4.82 0.94
N GLN A 4 -31.95 5.73 0.03
CA GLN A 4 -31.03 5.45 -1.06
C GLN A 4 -29.67 6.10 -0.78
N PHE A 5 -28.59 5.33 -0.87
CA PHE A 5 -27.23 5.85 -0.71
C PHE A 5 -26.23 5.03 -1.55
N ASN A 6 -25.09 5.62 -1.91
CA ASN A 6 -24.06 4.93 -2.68
C ASN A 6 -23.05 4.23 -1.76
N CYS A 7 -22.69 2.99 -2.09
CA CYS A 7 -21.63 2.27 -1.40
C CYS A 7 -20.29 3.03 -1.56
N PRO A 8 -19.54 3.31 -0.47
CA PRO A 8 -18.28 4.05 -0.56
C PRO A 8 -17.15 3.28 -1.27
N TYR A 9 -17.30 1.97 -1.46
CA TYR A 9 -16.28 1.11 -2.05
C TYR A 9 -16.50 0.85 -3.55
N CYS A 10 -17.73 0.52 -3.94
CA CYS A 10 -18.06 0.13 -5.32
C CYS A 10 -19.06 1.06 -6.01
N THR A 11 -19.42 2.19 -5.37
CA THR A 11 -20.30 3.26 -5.89
C THR A 11 -21.72 2.85 -6.29
N VAL A 12 -22.12 1.58 -6.13
CA VAL A 12 -23.50 1.15 -6.39
C VAL A 12 -24.49 1.82 -5.46
N THR A 13 -25.64 2.23 -6.01
CA THR A 13 -26.78 2.74 -5.24
C THR A 13 -27.48 1.60 -4.52
N ILE A 14 -27.52 1.66 -3.20
CA ILE A 14 -28.18 0.70 -2.32
C ILE A 14 -29.48 1.33 -1.83
N GLN A 15 -30.59 0.60 -1.93
CA GLN A 15 -31.88 0.97 -1.33
C GLN A 15 -32.15 0.10 -0.11
N VAL A 16 -32.40 0.72 1.04
CA VAL A 16 -32.72 0.03 2.29
C VAL A 16 -33.96 0.65 2.95
N PRO A 17 -34.76 -0.12 3.70
CA PRO A 17 -35.91 0.43 4.43
C PRO A 17 -35.46 1.43 5.53
N ASP A 18 -36.32 2.40 5.87
CA ASP A 18 -36.00 3.45 6.87
C ASP A 18 -35.57 2.89 8.24
N ASN A 19 -36.07 1.73 8.64
CA ASN A 19 -35.71 1.05 9.89
C ASN A 19 -34.26 0.52 9.93
N ALA A 20 -33.54 0.60 8.80
CA ALA A 20 -32.12 0.29 8.68
C ALA A 20 -31.23 1.52 8.92
N ALA A 21 -31.79 2.73 9.03
CA ALA A 21 -31.03 3.95 9.33
C ALA A 21 -30.13 3.77 10.56
N GLY A 22 -28.84 4.09 10.42
CA GLY A 22 -27.84 3.96 11.49
C GLY A 22 -27.36 2.53 11.78
N LYS A 23 -27.90 1.50 11.10
CA LYS A 23 -27.45 0.11 11.25
C LYS A 23 -26.35 -0.23 10.24
N LYS A 24 -25.57 -1.28 10.55
CA LYS A 24 -24.56 -1.85 9.66
C LYS A 24 -25.23 -2.89 8.76
N GLY A 25 -25.13 -2.72 7.44
CA GLY A 25 -25.59 -3.67 6.43
C GLY A 25 -24.45 -4.13 5.52
N THR A 26 -24.73 -5.06 4.61
CA THR A 26 -23.74 -5.58 3.64
C THR A 26 -24.13 -5.10 2.24
N CYS A 27 -23.17 -4.58 1.48
CA CYS A 27 -23.40 -4.19 0.08
C CYS A 27 -23.70 -5.44 -0.78
N PRO A 28 -24.79 -5.46 -1.58
CA PRO A 28 -25.16 -6.62 -2.38
C PRO A 28 -24.23 -6.87 -3.57
N GLN A 29 -23.45 -5.88 -4.01
CA GLN A 29 -22.53 -6.03 -5.15
C GLN A 29 -21.12 -6.47 -4.72
N CYS A 30 -20.57 -5.88 -3.65
CA CYS A 30 -19.17 -6.11 -3.26
C CYS A 30 -18.99 -6.84 -1.92
N GLY A 31 -20.07 -7.09 -1.17
CA GLY A 31 -20.00 -7.78 0.12
C GLY A 31 -19.42 -6.95 1.28
N THR A 32 -19.04 -5.69 1.05
CA THR A 32 -18.46 -4.85 2.11
C THR A 32 -19.53 -4.40 3.10
N LYS A 33 -19.20 -4.39 4.40
CA LYS A 33 -20.07 -3.87 5.46
C LYS A 33 -20.11 -2.33 5.40
N VAL A 34 -21.29 -1.76 5.25
CA VAL A 34 -21.53 -0.31 5.13
C VAL A 34 -22.51 0.16 6.20
N LEU A 35 -22.32 1.39 6.71
CA LEU A 35 -23.24 2.01 7.66
C LEU A 35 -24.32 2.78 6.87
N VAL A 36 -25.60 2.49 7.15
CA VAL A 36 -26.71 3.21 6.51
C VAL A 36 -26.81 4.62 7.12
N PRO A 37 -26.75 5.71 6.32
CA PRO A 37 -26.84 7.07 6.84
C PRO A 37 -28.21 7.35 7.47
N VAL A 38 -28.23 8.09 8.57
CA VAL A 38 -29.46 8.56 9.22
C VAL A 38 -29.88 9.88 8.55
N PRO A 39 -31.06 9.96 7.92
CA PRO A 39 -31.51 11.21 7.31
C PRO A 39 -31.64 12.29 8.38
N LYS A 40 -30.93 13.41 8.19
CA LYS A 40 -30.84 14.54 9.13
C LYS A 40 -32.20 15.21 9.45
N ASN A 41 -33.24 14.91 8.67
CA ASN A 41 -34.58 15.47 8.79
C ASN A 41 -35.61 14.52 9.42
N ALA A 42 -35.19 13.41 10.05
CA ALA A 42 -36.14 12.59 10.80
C ALA A 42 -36.69 13.42 11.99
N PRO A 43 -38.02 13.59 12.11
CA PRO A 43 -38.63 14.16 13.31
C PRO A 43 -38.11 13.39 14.53
N PRO A 44 -37.77 14.06 15.64
CA PRO A 44 -37.32 13.37 16.85
C PRO A 44 -38.36 12.29 17.19
N PRO A 45 -37.93 11.04 17.45
CA PRO A 45 -38.86 9.98 17.80
C PRO A 45 -39.71 10.45 18.98
N PRO A 46 -41.04 10.19 18.98
CA PRO A 46 -41.88 10.52 20.12
C PRO A 46 -41.25 9.87 21.34
N VAL A 47 -40.82 10.72 22.27
CA VAL A 47 -40.16 10.31 23.51
C VAL A 47 -41.16 9.41 24.22
N ALA A 48 -40.92 8.10 24.18
CA ALA A 48 -41.70 7.14 24.95
C ALA A 48 -41.52 7.55 26.42
N SER A 49 -42.58 8.12 26.99
CA SER A 49 -42.62 8.63 28.35
C SER A 49 -42.18 7.52 29.29
N SER A 50 -40.94 7.62 29.73
CA SER A 50 -40.35 6.76 30.74
C SER A 50 -41.03 7.17 32.03
N GLN A 51 -42.05 6.40 32.46
CA GLN A 51 -42.56 6.54 33.81
C GLN A 51 -41.38 6.31 34.77
N PRO A 52 -41.13 7.23 35.72
CA PRO A 52 -40.08 7.05 36.70
C PRO A 52 -40.37 5.78 37.51
N PRO A 53 -39.39 4.86 37.66
CA PRO A 53 -39.55 3.73 38.56
C PRO A 53 -39.75 4.27 39.97
N MET A 54 -40.87 3.89 40.60
CA MET A 54 -41.10 4.16 42.01
C MET A 54 -40.00 3.47 42.82
N PHE A 55 -39.16 4.28 43.48
CA PHE A 55 -38.21 3.83 44.48
C PHE A 55 -38.96 3.29 45.69
N THR A 56 -38.88 1.98 45.91
CA THR A 56 -39.12 1.41 47.24
C THR A 56 -37.88 1.65 48.12
N PRO A 57 -38.02 2.24 49.32
CA PRO A 57 -36.89 2.46 50.20
C PRO A 57 -36.38 1.12 50.75
N GLN A 58 -35.14 0.78 50.40
CA GLN A 58 -34.45 -0.41 50.87
C GLN A 58 -33.83 -0.14 52.26
N PRO A 59 -34.13 -0.95 53.29
CA PRO A 59 -33.57 -0.78 54.63
C PRO A 59 -32.04 -0.96 54.65
N ALA A 60 -31.35 -0.07 55.35
CA ALA A 60 -29.90 -0.07 55.49
C ALA A 60 -29.40 -1.32 56.24
N ALA A 61 -28.47 -2.06 55.62
CA ALA A 61 -27.69 -3.11 56.27
C ALA A 61 -26.24 -2.64 56.46
N PRO A 62 -25.57 -3.03 57.57
CA PRO A 62 -24.26 -2.54 57.98
C PRO A 62 -23.09 -3.11 57.16
N PRO A 63 -21.91 -2.47 57.18
CA PRO A 63 -20.76 -2.87 56.38
C PRO A 63 -20.06 -4.09 56.98
N SER A 64 -19.87 -5.15 56.18
CA SER A 64 -19.01 -6.28 56.56
C SER A 64 -18.18 -6.80 55.38
N PHE A 65 -16.88 -6.86 55.64
CA PHE A 65 -15.72 -7.40 54.93
C PHE A 65 -15.92 -8.62 54.01
N ALA A 66 -15.25 -8.61 52.85
CA ALA A 66 -14.29 -9.65 52.40
C ALA A 66 -13.74 -9.38 50.98
N PRO A 67 -12.47 -9.69 50.67
CA PRO A 67 -11.94 -9.67 49.31
C PRO A 67 -12.47 -10.86 48.48
N PRO A 68 -12.69 -10.71 47.16
CA PRO A 68 -13.33 -11.73 46.34
C PRO A 68 -12.42 -12.94 46.12
N GLN A 69 -12.86 -14.10 46.61
CA GLN A 69 -12.35 -15.41 46.18
C GLN A 69 -12.94 -15.74 44.80
N PHE A 70 -12.07 -16.15 43.87
CA PHE A 70 -12.45 -16.66 42.56
C PHE A 70 -13.24 -17.96 42.70
N ALA A 71 -14.52 -17.93 42.32
CA ALA A 71 -15.30 -19.15 42.12
C ALA A 71 -14.94 -19.79 40.75
N PRO A 72 -14.84 -21.13 40.67
CA PRO A 72 -14.67 -21.83 39.40
C PRO A 72 -15.93 -21.69 38.54
N GLN A 73 -15.74 -21.42 37.24
CA GLN A 73 -16.85 -21.24 36.31
C GLN A 73 -17.66 -22.54 36.12
N PRO A 74 -19.00 -22.45 36.03
CA PRO A 74 -19.84 -23.59 35.73
C PRO A 74 -19.68 -24.00 34.26
N THR A 75 -19.34 -25.27 34.03
CA THR A 75 -19.49 -25.95 32.75
C THR A 75 -20.97 -26.00 32.37
N MET A 76 -21.36 -25.27 31.33
CA MET A 76 -22.72 -25.38 30.78
C MET A 76 -22.88 -26.69 29.98
N PRO A 77 -23.97 -27.44 30.17
CA PRO A 77 -24.29 -28.62 29.37
C PRO A 77 -24.72 -28.21 27.96
N MET A 78 -24.22 -28.94 26.95
CA MET A 78 -24.63 -28.78 25.55
C MET A 78 -26.09 -29.16 25.37
N ALA A 79 -26.96 -28.16 25.28
CA ALA A 79 -28.33 -28.31 24.80
C ALA A 79 -28.35 -28.34 23.27
N GLY A 80 -29.10 -29.30 22.72
CA GLY A 80 -29.12 -29.67 21.31
C GLY A 80 -29.48 -28.56 20.34
N TYR A 81 -28.83 -28.60 19.19
CA TYR A 81 -29.21 -27.85 18.00
C TYR A 81 -30.59 -28.33 17.49
N PRO A 82 -31.54 -27.43 17.22
CA PRO A 82 -32.76 -27.79 16.49
C PRO A 82 -32.44 -28.11 15.02
N PRO A 83 -33.16 -29.04 14.38
CA PRO A 83 -33.03 -29.32 12.95
C PRO A 83 -33.49 -28.12 12.10
N ALA A 84 -32.79 -27.92 10.99
CA ALA A 84 -33.04 -26.84 10.04
C ALA A 84 -34.48 -26.85 9.48
N PRO A 85 -35.13 -25.69 9.28
CA PRO A 85 -36.41 -25.61 8.61
C PRO A 85 -36.25 -26.02 7.13
N GLY A 86 -37.02 -27.01 6.71
CA GLY A 86 -37.10 -27.47 5.33
C GLY A 86 -37.58 -26.36 4.39
N MET A 87 -36.86 -26.18 3.28
CA MET A 87 -37.32 -25.34 2.18
C MET A 87 -38.34 -26.11 1.33
N PRO A 88 -39.52 -25.53 1.02
CA PRO A 88 -40.46 -26.13 0.09
C PRO A 88 -40.06 -25.78 -1.35
N PHE A 89 -39.29 -26.65 -2.00
CA PHE A 89 -39.17 -26.64 -3.46
C PHE A 89 -40.16 -27.67 -4.03
N GLY A 90 -41.38 -27.20 -4.31
CA GLY A 90 -42.30 -27.88 -5.20
C GLY A 90 -41.92 -27.56 -6.65
N PHE A 91 -41.05 -28.37 -7.25
CA PHE A 91 -40.93 -28.43 -8.70
C PHE A 91 -42.02 -29.37 -9.20
N ASP A 92 -43.02 -28.80 -9.88
CA ASP A 92 -44.04 -29.55 -10.61
C ASP A 92 -43.49 -29.88 -12.02
N PRO A 93 -43.17 -31.15 -12.33
CA PRO A 93 -42.55 -31.53 -13.59
C PRO A 93 -43.50 -31.49 -14.80
N ASN A 94 -44.75 -31.04 -14.65
CA ASN A 94 -45.74 -31.00 -15.73
C ASN A 94 -46.17 -29.60 -16.19
N GLN A 95 -45.48 -28.52 -15.80
CA GLN A 95 -45.79 -27.20 -16.37
C GLN A 95 -45.06 -26.97 -17.72
N PRO A 96 -45.79 -26.81 -18.84
CA PRO A 96 -45.20 -26.35 -20.09
C PRO A 96 -44.78 -24.87 -19.96
N MET A 97 -43.52 -24.59 -20.26
CA MET A 97 -42.95 -23.24 -20.29
C MET A 97 -43.76 -22.34 -21.23
N GLN A 98 -44.36 -21.28 -20.68
CA GLN A 98 -44.87 -20.16 -21.48
C GLN A 98 -43.70 -19.25 -21.83
N THR A 99 -43.40 -19.13 -23.12
CA THR A 99 -42.42 -18.19 -23.67
C THR A 99 -42.99 -16.77 -23.67
N PRO A 100 -42.23 -15.76 -23.22
CA PRO A 100 -42.61 -14.37 -23.45
C PRO A 100 -42.37 -14.00 -24.93
N PRO A 101 -43.29 -13.25 -25.57
CA PRO A 101 -43.10 -12.79 -26.93
C PRO A 101 -42.27 -11.50 -26.98
N GLY A 102 -41.36 -11.44 -27.95
CA GLY A 102 -41.12 -10.20 -28.69
C GLY A 102 -39.73 -9.57 -28.60
N ASN A 103 -38.98 -9.74 -29.69
CA ASN A 103 -38.00 -8.82 -30.27
C ASN A 103 -36.72 -8.47 -29.48
N VAL A 104 -35.68 -9.27 -29.73
CA VAL A 104 -34.29 -8.79 -29.71
C VAL A 104 -33.60 -9.31 -30.99
N PRO A 105 -32.94 -8.45 -31.80
CA PRO A 105 -32.24 -8.89 -33.01
C PRO A 105 -31.02 -9.78 -32.68
N PRO A 106 -30.59 -10.64 -33.62
CA PRO A 106 -29.56 -11.65 -33.36
C PRO A 106 -28.19 -11.00 -33.17
N VAL A 107 -27.66 -11.10 -31.95
CA VAL A 107 -26.24 -10.91 -31.69
C VAL A 107 -25.52 -12.15 -32.22
N GLY A 108 -24.72 -11.96 -33.26
CA GLY A 108 -23.88 -13.01 -33.83
C GLY A 108 -22.95 -13.58 -32.77
N TYR A 109 -23.13 -14.87 -32.47
CA TYR A 109 -22.19 -15.63 -31.66
C TYR A 109 -20.88 -15.74 -32.41
N ALA A 110 -19.86 -15.05 -31.92
CA ALA A 110 -18.48 -15.31 -32.31
C ALA A 110 -18.10 -16.74 -31.86
N PRO A 111 -17.43 -17.53 -32.71
CA PRO A 111 -17.04 -18.88 -32.36
C PRO A 111 -16.05 -18.84 -31.19
N MET A 112 -16.35 -19.60 -30.15
CA MET A 112 -15.41 -19.93 -29.08
C MET A 112 -14.14 -20.49 -29.71
N LEU A 113 -13.06 -19.70 -29.65
CA LEU A 113 -11.73 -20.19 -29.94
C LEU A 113 -11.37 -21.19 -28.85
N GLN A 114 -11.38 -22.45 -29.28
CA GLN A 114 -10.86 -23.60 -28.57
C GLN A 114 -9.40 -23.34 -28.23
N TYR A 115 -9.12 -23.05 -26.96
CA TYR A 115 -7.75 -22.94 -26.48
C TYR A 115 -7.04 -24.28 -26.72
N PRO A 116 -5.86 -24.30 -27.37
CA PRO A 116 -5.07 -25.51 -27.47
C PRO A 116 -4.70 -25.97 -26.06
N GLN A 117 -5.08 -27.19 -25.74
CA GLN A 117 -4.60 -27.93 -24.58
C GLN A 117 -3.08 -28.02 -24.73
N TYR A 118 -2.34 -27.17 -24.01
CA TYR A 118 -0.89 -27.31 -23.90
C TYR A 118 -0.63 -28.58 -23.10
N PHE A 119 -0.28 -29.63 -23.84
CA PHE A 119 0.29 -30.87 -23.32
C PHE A 119 1.52 -30.49 -22.50
N VAL A 120 1.45 -30.64 -21.17
CA VAL A 120 2.61 -30.53 -20.30
C VAL A 120 3.44 -31.80 -20.53
N PRO A 121 4.62 -31.74 -21.18
CA PRO A 121 5.46 -32.93 -21.28
C PRO A 121 5.87 -33.35 -19.86
N ALA A 122 5.70 -34.63 -19.57
CA ALA A 122 6.22 -35.25 -18.36
C ALA A 122 7.70 -34.90 -18.20
N PRO A 123 8.17 -34.59 -16.97
CA PRO A 123 9.58 -34.34 -16.75
C PRO A 123 10.38 -35.59 -17.14
N LEU A 124 11.22 -35.46 -18.17
CA LEU A 124 12.25 -36.42 -18.51
C LEU A 124 13.15 -36.60 -17.28
N SER A 125 13.01 -37.78 -16.67
CA SER A 125 13.90 -38.29 -15.65
C SER A 125 15.34 -38.21 -16.16
N ALA A 126 16.16 -37.40 -15.50
CA ALA A 126 17.60 -37.43 -15.73
C ALA A 126 18.15 -38.82 -15.38
N PRO A 127 19.12 -39.35 -16.15
CA PRO A 127 19.76 -40.62 -15.83
C PRO A 127 20.51 -40.48 -14.50
N VAL A 128 20.12 -41.29 -13.53
CA VAL A 128 20.87 -41.49 -12.29
C VAL A 128 22.16 -42.20 -12.67
N GLU A 129 23.27 -41.49 -12.54
CA GLU A 129 24.62 -42.02 -12.71
C GLU A 129 24.94 -42.92 -11.50
N GLU A 130 24.68 -44.22 -11.65
CA GLU A 130 25.06 -45.25 -10.69
C GLU A 130 26.59 -45.40 -10.67
N THR A 131 27.23 -44.71 -9.74
CA THR A 131 28.62 -45.00 -9.37
C THR A 131 28.65 -46.28 -8.52
N SER A 132 28.87 -47.40 -9.21
CA SER A 132 29.11 -48.71 -8.62
C SER A 132 30.47 -48.77 -7.92
N THR A 133 30.51 -48.34 -6.65
CA THR A 133 31.66 -48.64 -5.77
C THR A 133 31.53 -50.06 -5.22
N THR A 134 32.38 -50.95 -5.72
CA THR A 134 32.59 -52.32 -5.23
C THR A 134 33.12 -52.31 -3.79
N LYS A 135 32.25 -52.61 -2.81
CA LYS A 135 32.66 -52.82 -1.41
C LYS A 135 33.18 -54.24 -1.22
N LYS A 136 34.52 -54.38 -1.21
CA LYS A 136 35.21 -55.53 -0.61
C LYS A 136 34.89 -55.59 0.88
N SER A 137 34.06 -56.57 1.25
CA SER A 137 33.86 -57.03 2.62
C SER A 137 35.17 -57.57 3.18
N LYS A 138 35.81 -56.82 4.08
CA LYS A 138 36.80 -57.33 5.02
C LYS A 138 36.15 -57.34 6.39
N SER A 139 35.90 -58.53 6.91
CA SER A 139 35.47 -58.79 8.28
C SER A 139 36.44 -58.15 9.26
N ARG A 140 36.00 -57.11 9.96
CA ARG A 140 36.74 -56.52 11.08
C ARG A 140 36.40 -57.29 12.35
N PRO A 141 37.41 -57.70 13.14
CA PRO A 141 37.20 -58.42 14.39
C PRO A 141 36.48 -57.50 15.39
N GLN A 142 35.41 -58.05 15.97
CA GLN A 142 34.59 -57.45 17.02
C GLN A 142 35.45 -57.17 18.26
N ARG A 143 36.10 -56.01 18.32
CA ARG A 143 36.69 -55.51 19.56
C ARG A 143 35.55 -55.09 20.47
N LYS A 144 35.39 -55.81 21.58
CA LYS A 144 34.50 -55.44 22.70
C LYS A 144 34.90 -54.03 23.15
N MET A 145 34.15 -53.02 22.73
CA MET A 145 34.33 -51.64 23.18
C MET A 145 33.96 -51.56 24.65
N THR A 146 34.88 -51.09 25.46
CA THR A 146 34.68 -50.86 26.89
C THR A 146 33.63 -49.77 27.12
N PRO A 147 32.82 -49.86 28.19
CA PRO A 147 31.68 -48.98 28.45
C PRO A 147 32.04 -47.49 28.57
N ALA A 148 33.31 -47.16 28.82
CA ALA A 148 33.80 -45.78 28.86
C ALA A 148 33.70 -45.05 27.50
N ILE A 149 33.84 -45.75 26.37
CA ILE A 149 33.81 -45.11 25.04
C ILE A 149 32.37 -44.74 24.63
N TRP A 150 31.38 -45.53 25.07
CA TRP A 150 29.97 -45.21 24.84
C TRP A 150 29.53 -43.95 25.59
N GLY A 151 30.02 -43.73 26.81
CA GLY A 151 29.75 -42.50 27.57
C GLY A 151 30.24 -41.23 26.86
N ALA A 152 31.44 -41.29 26.26
CA ALA A 152 32.02 -40.15 25.53
C ALA A 152 31.22 -39.81 24.24
N LEU A 153 30.76 -40.83 23.50
CA LEU A 153 29.97 -40.61 22.28
C LEU A 153 28.59 -40.01 22.59
N ILE A 154 27.96 -40.43 23.70
CA ILE A 154 26.68 -39.84 24.15
C ILE A 154 26.88 -38.38 24.56
N ALA A 155 27.94 -38.05 25.30
CA ALA A 155 28.24 -36.67 25.68
C ALA A 155 28.47 -35.76 24.45
N VAL A 156 29.24 -36.23 23.45
CA VAL A 156 29.45 -35.50 22.20
C VAL A 156 28.14 -35.36 21.40
N GLY A 157 27.29 -36.40 21.39
CA GLY A 157 25.97 -36.34 20.76
C GLY A 157 25.05 -35.30 21.40
N ILE A 158 25.01 -35.23 22.74
CA ILE A 158 24.21 -34.26 23.49
C ILE A 158 24.74 -32.84 23.28
N VAL A 159 26.06 -32.62 23.38
CA VAL A 159 26.64 -31.30 23.11
C VAL A 159 26.40 -30.89 21.65
N GLY A 160 26.57 -31.81 20.71
CA GLY A 160 26.29 -31.58 19.30
C GLY A 160 24.82 -31.23 19.03
N THR A 161 23.87 -31.90 19.69
CA THR A 161 22.44 -31.57 19.57
C THR A 161 22.08 -30.27 20.28
N VAL A 162 22.68 -29.93 21.41
CA VAL A 162 22.47 -28.64 22.08
C VAL A 162 23.05 -27.50 21.25
N VAL A 163 24.26 -27.66 20.70
CA VAL A 163 24.88 -26.67 19.80
C VAL A 163 24.07 -26.55 18.51
N ALA A 164 23.66 -27.66 17.90
CA ALA A 164 22.77 -27.64 16.74
C ALA A 164 21.43 -27.00 17.10
N TYR A 165 20.84 -27.26 18.26
CA TYR A 165 19.58 -26.64 18.69
C TYR A 165 19.73 -25.14 19.00
N VAL A 166 20.88 -24.68 19.49
CA VAL A 166 21.15 -23.25 19.70
C VAL A 166 21.43 -22.53 18.37
N LEU A 167 22.12 -23.18 17.43
CA LEU A 167 22.41 -22.63 16.10
C LEU A 167 21.25 -22.76 15.10
N LEU A 168 20.43 -23.81 15.25
CA LEU A 168 19.23 -24.10 14.44
C LEU A 168 17.94 -23.70 15.15
N LYS A 169 17.99 -23.20 16.40
CA LYS A 169 16.88 -22.39 16.89
C LYS A 169 16.71 -21.33 15.82
N PRO A 170 15.56 -21.28 15.12
CA PRO A 170 15.24 -20.15 14.30
C PRO A 170 15.06 -19.01 15.31
N GLY A 171 16.18 -18.45 15.76
CA GLY A 171 16.22 -17.16 16.38
C GLY A 171 15.45 -16.33 15.40
N VAL A 172 14.28 -15.85 15.83
CA VAL A 172 13.50 -14.85 15.14
C VAL A 172 14.51 -13.75 14.88
N LYS A 173 15.14 -13.78 13.69
CA LYS A 173 16.13 -12.79 13.32
C LYS A 173 15.32 -11.51 13.43
N PRO A 174 15.63 -10.61 14.36
CA PRO A 174 14.82 -9.43 14.59
C PRO A 174 14.59 -8.84 13.22
N ASN A 175 13.32 -8.74 12.79
CA ASN A 175 13.00 -8.28 11.45
C ASN A 175 13.72 -6.95 11.31
N PRO A 176 14.77 -6.84 10.47
CA PRO A 176 15.72 -5.74 10.55
C PRO A 176 15.08 -4.39 10.19
N LEU A 177 13.81 -4.42 9.79
CA LEU A 177 13.00 -3.30 9.36
C LEU A 177 11.84 -3.09 10.35
N SER A 178 12.16 -3.05 11.63
CA SER A 178 11.22 -2.63 12.66
C SER A 178 11.88 -1.65 13.61
N GLY A 179 11.08 -0.76 14.19
CA GLY A 179 11.59 0.28 15.08
C GLY A 179 10.62 1.45 15.21
N ASN A 180 11.12 2.52 15.81
CA ASN A 180 10.38 3.78 15.92
C ASN A 180 10.93 4.79 14.92
N LEU A 181 10.04 5.61 14.37
CA LEU A 181 10.37 6.74 13.50
C LEU A 181 9.72 8.00 14.05
N THR A 182 10.27 9.14 13.67
CA THR A 182 9.69 10.45 13.99
C THR A 182 9.02 11.03 12.76
N GLY A 183 7.79 11.51 12.92
CA GLY A 183 7.07 12.29 11.92
C GLY A 183 6.99 13.75 12.32
N THR A 184 7.05 14.66 11.36
CA THR A 184 6.90 16.11 11.58
C THR A 184 5.64 16.60 10.89
N ARG A 185 4.76 17.29 11.63
CA ARG A 185 3.55 17.92 11.07
C ARG A 185 3.90 19.21 10.34
N LEU A 186 3.34 19.41 9.13
CA LEU A 186 3.54 20.58 8.28
C LEU A 186 2.24 21.37 8.13
N ALA A 187 2.11 22.56 8.76
CA ALA A 187 0.86 23.34 8.70
C ALA A 187 0.47 23.85 7.31
N LYS A 188 1.46 24.15 6.45
CA LYS A 188 1.24 24.75 5.13
C LYS A 188 2.20 24.22 4.08
N GLY A 189 2.66 22.98 4.26
CA GLY A 189 3.59 22.35 3.34
C GLY A 189 2.98 22.25 1.94
N LYS A 190 3.57 22.95 0.97
CA LYS A 190 3.33 22.68 -0.45
C LYS A 190 4.24 21.53 -0.83
N LEU A 191 3.64 20.43 -1.26
CA LEU A 191 4.38 19.34 -1.90
C LEU A 191 4.96 19.85 -3.23
N GLN A 192 6.18 19.44 -3.58
CA GLN A 192 6.73 19.81 -4.89
C GLN A 192 5.86 19.15 -5.98
N PRO A 193 5.59 19.86 -7.09
CA PRO A 193 4.88 19.27 -8.21
C PRO A 193 5.64 18.10 -8.81
N ALA A 194 4.92 17.08 -9.24
CA ALA A 194 5.45 16.07 -10.15
C ALA A 194 5.20 16.47 -11.60
N ILE A 195 6.10 16.10 -12.50
CA ILE A 195 5.93 16.26 -13.95
C ILE A 195 5.99 14.87 -14.57
N VAL A 196 4.89 14.48 -15.22
CA VAL A 196 4.89 13.30 -16.09
C VAL A 196 5.34 13.77 -17.46
N HIS A 197 6.61 13.51 -17.74
CA HIS A 197 7.30 13.93 -18.96
C HIS A 197 6.64 13.39 -20.22
N ARG A 198 6.57 14.24 -21.27
CA ARG A 198 5.99 13.86 -22.56
C ARG A 198 6.73 12.70 -23.21
N GLU A 199 8.04 12.61 -22.98
CA GLU A 199 8.92 11.56 -23.50
C GLU A 199 8.52 10.17 -22.98
N TRP A 200 7.85 10.08 -21.82
CA TRP A 200 7.41 8.80 -21.27
C TRP A 200 6.14 8.25 -21.95
N LEU A 201 5.49 9.05 -22.79
CA LEU A 201 4.22 8.74 -23.44
C LEU A 201 4.39 8.06 -24.80
N GLU A 202 5.51 7.36 -25.00
CA GLU A 202 5.82 6.64 -26.24
C GLU A 202 4.65 5.80 -26.76
N GLY A 203 4.40 5.84 -28.07
CA GLY A 203 3.31 5.12 -28.72
C GLY A 203 1.97 5.84 -28.73
N ILE A 204 1.88 7.05 -28.16
CA ILE A 204 0.84 8.02 -28.48
C ILE A 204 1.41 8.99 -29.51
N ASP A 205 0.59 9.38 -30.48
CA ASP A 205 0.97 10.38 -31.47
C ASP A 205 1.32 11.73 -30.80
N GLU A 206 2.44 12.32 -31.21
CA GLU A 206 3.04 13.49 -30.56
C GLU A 206 2.17 14.75 -30.70
N GLU A 207 1.47 14.89 -31.84
CA GLU A 207 0.49 15.96 -32.06
C GLU A 207 -0.68 15.81 -31.11
N THR A 208 -1.17 14.59 -30.92
CA THR A 208 -2.24 14.25 -29.97
C THR A 208 -1.84 14.62 -28.53
N VAL A 209 -0.64 14.24 -28.08
CA VAL A 209 -0.13 14.63 -26.75
C VAL A 209 -0.05 16.16 -26.63
N GLY A 210 0.52 16.83 -27.63
CA GLY A 210 0.65 18.30 -27.65
C GLY A 210 -0.70 19.02 -27.57
N ASN A 211 -1.70 18.54 -28.30
CA ASN A 211 -3.05 19.10 -28.29
C ASN A 211 -3.72 18.94 -26.91
N VAL A 212 -3.63 17.76 -26.30
CA VAL A 212 -4.17 17.52 -24.95
C VAL A 212 -3.48 18.42 -23.92
N LEU A 213 -2.15 18.50 -23.92
CA LEU A 213 -1.40 19.34 -22.98
C LEU A 213 -1.78 20.83 -23.13
N LYS A 214 -1.88 21.32 -24.37
CA LYS A 214 -2.30 22.71 -24.66
C LYS A 214 -3.73 23.00 -24.19
N GLN A 215 -4.63 22.02 -24.25
CA GLN A 215 -5.97 22.16 -23.70
C GLN A 215 -5.99 22.13 -22.18
N MET A 216 -5.21 21.24 -21.55
CA MET A 216 -5.07 21.17 -20.10
C MET A 216 -4.44 22.42 -19.49
N GLU A 217 -3.56 23.09 -20.23
CA GLU A 217 -3.00 24.39 -19.84
C GLU A 217 -4.12 25.44 -19.70
N LYS A 218 -5.06 25.46 -20.66
CA LYS A 218 -6.25 26.33 -20.61
C LYS A 218 -7.29 25.87 -19.59
N ARG A 219 -7.38 24.56 -19.34
CA ARG A 219 -8.39 23.92 -18.50
C ARG A 219 -7.73 23.02 -17.47
N THR A 220 -7.27 23.62 -16.38
CA THR A 220 -6.73 22.85 -15.24
C THR A 220 -7.82 21.97 -14.63
N ILE A 221 -7.57 20.67 -14.55
CA ILE A 221 -8.48 19.73 -13.89
C ILE A 221 -8.14 19.71 -12.40
N THR A 222 -9.15 19.91 -11.56
CA THR A 222 -9.01 19.81 -10.10
C THR A 222 -9.85 18.65 -9.57
N LEU A 223 -9.20 17.65 -8.98
CA LEU A 223 -9.84 16.59 -8.23
C LEU A 223 -9.82 16.93 -6.74
N ARG A 224 -10.99 17.06 -6.13
CA ARG A 224 -11.13 17.36 -4.71
C ARG A 224 -11.61 16.15 -3.94
N SER A 225 -11.05 15.98 -2.76
CA SER A 225 -11.53 15.08 -1.72
C SER A 225 -11.31 15.73 -0.36
N ASP A 226 -11.87 15.13 0.69
CA ASP A 226 -11.75 15.66 2.05
C ASP A 226 -10.29 15.71 2.55
N THR A 227 -9.44 14.80 2.06
CA THR A 227 -8.05 14.66 2.50
C THR A 227 -7.04 15.30 1.57
N VAL A 228 -7.30 15.32 0.26
CA VAL A 228 -6.36 15.85 -0.75
C VAL A 228 -7.07 16.54 -1.89
N ILE A 229 -6.47 17.63 -2.36
CA ILE A 229 -6.83 18.32 -3.59
C ILE A 229 -5.69 18.13 -4.58
N LEU A 230 -5.98 17.45 -5.70
CA LEU A 230 -5.05 17.24 -6.80
C LEU A 230 -5.39 18.20 -7.94
N LYS A 231 -4.37 18.79 -8.56
CA LYS A 231 -4.53 19.56 -9.80
C LYS A 231 -3.64 19.00 -10.89
N PHE A 232 -4.24 18.78 -12.05
CA PHE A 232 -3.59 18.38 -13.29
C PHE A 232 -3.56 19.57 -14.22
N GLN A 233 -2.37 19.98 -14.63
CA GLN A 233 -2.14 21.11 -15.49
C GLN A 233 -1.24 20.68 -16.65
N GLY A 234 -1.58 21.07 -17.87
CA GLY A 234 -0.69 20.89 -19.01
C GLY A 234 0.48 21.86 -18.92
N ALA A 235 1.69 21.38 -19.21
CA ALA A 235 2.90 22.18 -19.34
C ALA A 235 3.65 21.75 -20.61
N ALA A 236 4.64 22.55 -21.04
CA ALA A 236 5.44 22.24 -22.23
C ALA A 236 6.19 20.90 -22.12
N GLU A 237 6.65 20.57 -20.90
CA GLU A 237 7.39 19.34 -20.58
C GLU A 237 6.48 18.11 -20.41
N GLY A 238 5.18 18.30 -20.16
CA GLY A 238 4.26 17.20 -19.88
C GLY A 238 3.11 17.57 -18.93
N ILE A 239 2.61 16.57 -18.19
CA ILE A 239 1.49 16.77 -17.26
C ILE A 239 2.04 17.14 -15.88
N LYS A 240 1.83 18.38 -15.45
CA LYS A 240 2.18 18.86 -14.12
C LYS A 240 1.08 18.50 -13.13
N ILE A 241 1.46 17.78 -12.07
CA ILE A 241 0.55 17.31 -11.03
C ILE A 241 0.97 17.93 -9.70
N THR A 242 0.01 18.56 -9.03
CA THR A 242 0.21 19.13 -7.68
C THR A 242 -0.78 18.52 -6.71
N ALA A 243 -0.30 18.20 -5.51
CA ALA A 243 -1.13 17.81 -4.38
C ALA A 243 -1.09 18.88 -3.30
N THR A 244 -2.26 19.18 -2.75
CA THR A 244 -2.43 20.06 -1.60
C THR A 244 -3.28 19.35 -0.55
N PRO A 245 -2.96 19.48 0.75
CA PRO A 245 -3.79 18.95 1.82
C PRO A 245 -5.24 19.47 1.73
N GLY A 246 -6.21 18.60 2.00
CA GLY A 246 -7.62 18.95 2.13
C GLY A 246 -7.95 19.59 3.49
N LEU A 247 -9.23 19.85 3.75
CA LEU A 247 -9.69 20.48 4.99
C LEU A 247 -9.62 19.56 6.21
N HIS A 248 -9.61 18.25 5.99
CA HIS A 248 -9.68 17.23 7.04
C HIS A 248 -8.45 16.33 7.05
N ALA A 249 -7.28 16.88 6.75
CA ALA A 249 -6.03 16.14 6.84
C ALA A 249 -4.85 17.03 7.27
N ASP A 250 -4.02 16.48 8.15
CA ASP A 250 -2.70 17.01 8.45
C ASP A 250 -1.68 16.39 7.51
N LEU A 251 -0.76 17.20 6.98
CA LEU A 251 0.38 16.72 6.23
C LEU A 251 1.51 16.36 7.20
N ILE A 252 1.91 15.09 7.21
CA ILE A 252 2.99 14.58 8.05
C ILE A 252 4.13 14.09 7.17
N ALA A 253 5.33 14.59 7.41
CA ALA A 253 6.56 14.15 6.77
C ALA A 253 7.31 13.18 7.68
N ILE A 254 7.82 12.07 7.13
CA ILE A 254 8.62 11.08 7.85
C ILE A 254 10.00 11.03 7.22
N ASP A 255 11.03 11.25 8.02
CA ASP A 255 12.42 11.11 7.56
C ASP A 255 12.89 9.67 7.64
N VAL A 256 12.96 9.03 6.47
CA VAL A 256 13.40 7.64 6.33
C VAL A 256 14.91 7.49 6.59
N SER A 257 15.68 8.56 6.37
CA SER A 257 17.13 8.57 6.53
C SER A 257 17.56 8.48 7.99
N SER A 258 16.68 8.89 8.92
CA SER A 258 16.89 8.83 10.37
C SER A 258 17.11 7.39 10.89
N HIS A 259 16.54 6.38 10.21
CA HIS A 259 16.65 4.98 10.62
C HIS A 259 17.61 4.19 9.72
N LYS A 260 18.80 3.87 10.26
CA LYS A 260 19.91 3.25 9.52
C LYS A 260 19.52 2.01 8.70
N ALA A 261 18.77 1.07 9.29
CA ALA A 261 18.42 -0.18 8.60
C ALA A 261 17.37 0.04 7.49
N LEU A 262 16.46 1.00 7.70
CA LEU A 262 15.43 1.33 6.72
C LEU A 262 16.05 2.07 5.53
N ASN A 263 16.91 3.05 5.80
CA ASN A 263 17.69 3.75 4.79
C ASN A 263 18.56 2.78 3.97
N ALA A 264 19.28 1.85 4.62
CA ALA A 264 20.08 0.84 3.93
C ALA A 264 19.23 -0.07 3.02
N TRP A 265 18.02 -0.43 3.44
CA TRP A 265 17.09 -1.20 2.62
C TRP A 265 16.56 -0.37 1.44
N GLN A 266 16.20 0.89 1.66
CA GLN A 266 15.72 1.79 0.61
C GLN A 266 16.80 2.02 -0.45
N LEU A 267 18.06 2.22 -0.05
CA LEU A 267 19.19 2.32 -0.99
C LEU A 267 19.36 1.05 -1.83
N LYS A 268 19.10 -0.13 -1.24
CA LYS A 268 19.23 -1.42 -1.93
C LYS A 268 18.05 -1.73 -2.87
N GLN A 269 16.82 -1.42 -2.46
CA GLN A 269 15.60 -1.82 -3.17
C GLN A 269 14.96 -0.67 -3.97
N GLY A 270 15.27 0.58 -3.64
CA GLY A 270 14.58 1.78 -4.13
C GLY A 270 14.51 1.85 -5.64
N ALA A 271 15.62 1.58 -6.34
CA ALA A 271 15.64 1.59 -7.82
C ALA A 271 14.65 0.59 -8.43
N LYS A 272 14.56 -0.62 -7.87
CA LYS A 272 13.63 -1.65 -8.35
C LYS A 272 12.17 -1.26 -8.10
N LEU A 273 11.88 -0.68 -6.93
CA LEU A 273 10.53 -0.23 -6.58
C LEU A 273 10.11 0.94 -7.47
N SER A 274 11.01 1.90 -7.67
CA SER A 274 10.79 3.06 -8.54
C SER A 274 10.52 2.66 -9.98
N ASP A 275 11.29 1.73 -10.56
CA ASP A 275 11.06 1.25 -11.94
C ASP A 275 9.67 0.62 -12.12
N ARG A 276 9.27 -0.27 -11.19
CA ARG A 276 7.94 -0.90 -11.21
C ARG A 276 6.83 0.15 -11.14
N HIS A 277 6.96 1.09 -10.21
CA HIS A 277 5.98 2.13 -9.98
C HIS A 277 5.90 3.12 -11.15
N GLN A 278 7.05 3.54 -11.69
CA GLN A 278 7.13 4.42 -12.85
C GLN A 278 6.38 3.81 -14.06
N LYS A 279 6.53 2.50 -14.31
CA LYS A 279 5.77 1.80 -15.37
C LYS A 279 4.25 1.87 -15.14
N GLN A 280 3.78 1.81 -13.89
CA GLN A 280 2.36 1.96 -13.56
C GLN A 280 1.88 3.39 -13.82
N VAL A 281 2.64 4.41 -13.40
CA VAL A 281 2.33 5.81 -13.64
C VAL A 281 2.27 6.11 -15.15
N ILE A 282 3.25 5.61 -15.92
CA ILE A 282 3.27 5.77 -17.39
C ILE A 282 2.03 5.14 -18.03
N ARG A 283 1.65 3.93 -17.62
CA ARG A 283 0.43 3.28 -18.11
C ARG A 283 -0.81 4.11 -17.80
N ALA A 284 -0.92 4.63 -16.57
CA ALA A 284 -2.04 5.47 -16.17
C ALA A 284 -2.08 6.80 -16.93
N ALA A 285 -0.92 7.41 -17.21
CA ALA A 285 -0.80 8.63 -18.00
C ALA A 285 -1.25 8.42 -19.45
N LYS A 286 -0.85 7.31 -20.08
CA LYS A 286 -1.31 6.95 -21.43
C LYS A 286 -2.83 6.75 -21.47
N ALA A 287 -3.38 6.02 -20.50
CA ALA A 287 -4.83 5.81 -20.39
C ALA A 287 -5.59 7.13 -20.15
N PHE A 288 -5.00 8.06 -19.39
CA PHE A 288 -5.58 9.39 -19.15
C PHE A 288 -5.67 10.21 -20.44
N ILE A 289 -4.61 10.25 -21.24
CA ILE A 289 -4.60 10.97 -22.53
C ILE A 289 -5.61 10.35 -23.49
N GLN A 290 -5.67 9.02 -23.58
CA GLN A 290 -6.66 8.34 -24.42
C GLN A 290 -8.11 8.60 -23.98
N ALA A 291 -8.37 8.66 -22.66
CA ALA A 291 -9.69 9.01 -22.15
C ALA A 291 -10.06 10.46 -22.47
N TRP A 292 -9.10 11.38 -22.37
CA TRP A 292 -9.28 12.78 -22.76
C TRP A 292 -9.64 12.92 -24.23
N THR A 293 -8.84 12.34 -25.13
CA THR A 293 -9.05 12.46 -26.59
C THR A 293 -10.36 11.84 -27.01
N LYS A 294 -10.74 10.72 -26.40
CA LYS A 294 -12.04 10.08 -26.63
C LYS A 294 -13.21 10.98 -26.21
N ALA A 295 -13.13 11.63 -25.04
CA ALA A 295 -14.16 12.54 -24.57
C ALA A 295 -14.26 13.79 -25.46
N GLU A 296 -13.12 14.31 -25.91
CA GLU A 296 -13.08 15.44 -26.84
C GLU A 296 -13.72 15.09 -28.19
N ALA A 297 -13.40 13.91 -28.74
CA ALA A 297 -14.01 13.42 -29.98
C ALA A 297 -15.54 13.22 -29.85
N ALA A 298 -16.02 12.91 -28.64
CA ALA A 298 -17.44 12.84 -28.32
C ALA A 298 -18.10 14.22 -28.09
N GLY A 299 -17.33 15.32 -28.12
CA GLY A 299 -17.82 16.67 -27.82
C GLY A 299 -18.15 16.90 -26.34
N GLU A 300 -17.66 16.05 -25.45
CA GLU A 300 -17.87 16.19 -24.02
C GLU A 300 -17.04 17.36 -23.46
N LYS A 301 -17.68 18.22 -22.65
CA LYS A 301 -16.99 19.37 -22.03
C LYS A 301 -16.06 18.95 -20.88
N SER A 302 -16.28 17.77 -20.32
CA SER A 302 -15.57 17.20 -19.18
C SER A 302 -15.67 15.67 -19.23
N PHE A 303 -14.64 14.96 -18.78
CA PHE A 303 -14.66 13.51 -18.62
C PHE A 303 -14.38 13.10 -17.18
N ASP A 304 -14.75 11.88 -16.82
CA ASP A 304 -14.52 11.35 -15.48
C ASP A 304 -13.02 11.13 -15.25
N THR A 305 -12.46 11.93 -14.34
CA THR A 305 -11.05 11.89 -13.96
C THR A 305 -10.80 11.10 -12.67
N THR A 306 -11.88 10.65 -12.01
CA THR A 306 -11.83 9.89 -10.76
C THR A 306 -10.96 8.62 -10.85
N PRO A 307 -11.00 7.83 -11.94
CA PRO A 307 -10.18 6.62 -12.05
C PRO A 307 -8.67 6.91 -11.99
N PHE A 308 -8.26 8.08 -12.45
CA PHE A 308 -6.84 8.47 -12.54
C PHE A 308 -6.30 9.09 -11.25
N ARG A 309 -7.17 9.33 -10.25
CA ARG A 309 -6.79 9.94 -8.98
C ARG A 309 -5.63 9.19 -8.31
N LYS A 310 -5.70 7.86 -8.27
CA LYS A 310 -4.76 7.02 -7.54
C LYS A 310 -3.49 6.77 -8.35
N ASP A 311 -3.62 6.19 -9.54
CA ASP A 311 -2.47 5.68 -10.29
C ASP A 311 -1.69 6.79 -11.01
N LEU A 312 -2.35 7.86 -11.47
CA LEU A 312 -1.69 9.00 -12.10
C LEU A 312 -1.48 10.15 -11.10
N GLY A 313 -2.56 10.59 -10.44
CA GLY A 313 -2.53 11.73 -9.53
C GLY A 313 -1.55 11.56 -8.37
N LEU A 314 -1.89 10.68 -7.43
CA LEU A 314 -1.00 10.38 -6.30
C LEU A 314 0.23 9.58 -6.74
N GLY A 315 0.06 8.65 -7.68
CA GLY A 315 1.16 7.83 -8.19
C GLY A 315 2.32 8.65 -8.73
N SER A 316 2.08 9.75 -9.46
CA SER A 316 3.17 10.59 -9.98
C SER A 316 4.01 11.30 -8.91
N LEU A 317 3.46 11.51 -7.70
CA LEU A 317 4.13 12.22 -6.61
C LEU A 317 4.93 11.28 -5.70
N THR A 318 4.67 9.98 -5.78
CA THR A 318 5.37 8.95 -5.01
C THR A 318 6.36 8.20 -5.90
N SER A 319 7.45 7.72 -5.31
CA SER A 319 8.36 6.77 -5.96
C SER A 319 8.70 5.66 -4.97
N GLY A 320 9.68 4.81 -5.31
CA GLY A 320 10.40 3.94 -4.37
C GLY A 320 9.57 3.34 -3.24
N LEU A 321 9.91 3.75 -2.02
CA LEU A 321 9.28 3.24 -0.79
C LEU A 321 7.88 3.81 -0.59
N GLY A 322 7.63 5.07 -0.98
CA GLY A 322 6.35 5.74 -0.83
C GLY A 322 5.22 5.04 -1.59
N ALA A 323 5.49 4.48 -2.77
CA ALA A 323 4.50 3.71 -3.54
C ALA A 323 4.06 2.41 -2.82
N GLU A 324 4.93 1.85 -1.98
CA GLU A 324 4.77 0.57 -1.31
C GLU A 324 4.47 0.72 0.19
N ALA A 325 4.50 1.94 0.74
CA ALA A 325 4.28 2.20 2.16
C ALA A 325 2.87 2.73 2.44
N VAL A 326 2.29 2.28 3.55
CA VAL A 326 1.00 2.74 4.06
C VAL A 326 1.10 3.08 5.54
N ALA A 327 0.46 4.17 5.92
CA ALA A 327 0.26 4.56 7.31
C ALA A 327 -1.08 4.00 7.82
N ILE A 328 -1.09 3.28 8.93
CA ILE A 328 -2.30 2.72 9.54
C ILE A 328 -2.68 3.59 10.73
N VAL A 329 -3.82 4.29 10.61
CA VAL A 329 -4.40 5.11 11.68
C VAL A 329 -5.77 4.54 12.01
N ASN A 330 -6.01 4.15 13.26
CA ASN A 330 -7.30 3.56 13.67
C ASN A 330 -7.75 2.39 12.78
N ARG A 331 -6.80 1.53 12.35
CA ARG A 331 -7.01 0.40 11.41
C ARG A 331 -7.42 0.80 9.99
N MET A 332 -7.35 2.07 9.65
CA MET A 332 -7.58 2.55 8.29
C MET A 332 -6.23 2.80 7.61
N PRO A 333 -5.99 2.22 6.42
CA PRO A 333 -4.77 2.46 5.67
C PRO A 333 -4.85 3.79 4.93
N HIS A 334 -3.81 4.60 5.08
CA HIS A 334 -3.58 5.86 4.39
C HIS A 334 -2.35 5.71 3.49
N SER A 335 -2.51 5.89 2.18
CA SER A 335 -1.40 5.83 1.24
C SER A 335 -0.47 7.04 1.38
N CYS A 336 0.82 6.82 1.12
CA CYS A 336 1.77 7.91 0.91
C CYS A 336 1.28 8.80 -0.24
N VAL A 337 1.38 10.11 -0.07
CA VAL A 337 0.92 11.10 -1.05
C VAL A 337 2.06 11.73 -1.84
N ALA A 338 3.27 11.70 -1.30
CA ALA A 338 4.48 12.10 -2.01
C ALA A 338 5.74 11.48 -1.38
N GLU A 339 6.78 11.29 -2.18
CA GLU A 339 8.14 10.98 -1.71
C GLU A 339 9.12 11.98 -2.32
N GLN A 340 9.77 12.78 -1.47
CA GLN A 340 10.67 13.85 -1.93
C GLN A 340 11.85 13.98 -0.96
N GLN A 341 13.07 14.00 -1.49
CA GLN A 341 14.30 14.22 -0.71
C GLN A 341 14.48 13.23 0.46
N GLY A 342 14.05 11.97 0.28
CA GLY A 342 14.11 10.95 1.33
C GLY A 342 13.03 11.07 2.42
N LEU A 343 12.11 12.03 2.26
CA LEU A 343 10.94 12.20 3.13
C LEU A 343 9.72 11.53 2.50
N LEU A 344 8.98 10.78 3.30
CA LEU A 344 7.66 10.26 2.94
C LEU A 344 6.58 11.18 3.50
N TYR A 345 5.60 11.54 2.67
CA TYR A 345 4.53 12.45 3.06
C TYR A 345 3.20 11.71 3.12
N PHE A 346 2.47 11.87 4.22
CA PHE A 346 1.15 11.27 4.43
C PHE A 346 0.13 12.35 4.78
N LEU A 347 -1.11 12.16 4.30
CA LEU A 347 -2.27 12.97 4.68
C LEU A 347 -3.12 12.15 5.65
N LEU A 348 -2.99 12.45 6.95
CA LEU A 348 -3.63 11.70 8.02
C LEU A 348 -4.72 12.54 8.70
N PRO A 349 -5.68 11.92 9.43
CA PRO A 349 -6.69 12.65 10.17
C PRO A 349 -6.06 13.69 11.12
N PRO A 350 -6.69 14.86 11.30
CA PRO A 350 -6.14 15.91 12.16
C PRO A 350 -5.89 15.41 13.59
N GLY A 351 -4.77 15.84 14.17
CA GLY A 351 -4.40 15.45 15.53
C GLY A 351 -3.86 14.02 15.66
N THR A 352 -3.48 13.37 14.56
CA THR A 352 -2.76 12.08 14.62
C THR A 352 -1.42 12.27 15.33
N GLU A 353 -1.24 11.63 16.48
CA GLU A 353 -0.01 11.67 17.30
C GLU A 353 0.88 10.45 17.08
N ARG A 354 0.30 9.28 16.82
CA ARG A 354 1.03 8.02 16.59
C ARG A 354 0.32 7.19 15.53
N PHE A 355 1.08 6.48 14.70
CA PHE A 355 0.54 5.56 13.71
C PHE A 355 1.57 4.50 13.30
N GLU A 356 1.09 3.40 12.72
CA GLU A 356 1.96 2.33 12.20
C GLU A 356 2.31 2.60 10.74
N LEU A 357 3.57 2.48 10.37
CA LEU A 357 4.04 2.51 8.98
C LEU A 357 4.42 1.09 8.56
N GLN A 358 3.74 0.57 7.56
CA GLN A 358 3.96 -0.80 7.07
C GLN A 358 3.93 -0.90 5.55
N GLY A 359 4.32 -2.06 5.04
CA GLY A 359 4.14 -2.42 3.64
C GLY A 359 2.68 -2.47 3.22
N ARG A 360 2.43 -2.00 2.00
CA ARG A 360 1.16 -2.17 1.33
C ARG A 360 1.02 -3.61 0.86
N GLU A 361 -0.11 -4.22 1.20
CA GLU A 361 -0.51 -5.51 0.65
C GLU A 361 -1.05 -5.32 -0.77
N ASP A 362 -0.59 -6.15 -1.70
CA ASP A 362 -1.17 -6.24 -3.03
C ASP A 362 -2.48 -7.06 -3.03
N SER A 363 -3.12 -7.22 -4.18
CA SER A 363 -4.37 -7.99 -4.30
C SER A 363 -4.21 -9.48 -3.99
N GLN A 364 -2.97 -9.97 -3.90
CA GLN A 364 -2.62 -11.34 -3.54
C GLN A 364 -2.18 -11.47 -2.07
N GLY A 365 -2.20 -10.37 -1.30
CA GLY A 365 -1.75 -10.33 0.09
C GLY A 365 -0.24 -10.30 0.27
N ASN A 366 0.54 -10.09 -0.80
CA ASN A 366 1.98 -9.98 -0.70
C ASN A 366 2.39 -8.53 -0.37
N THR A 367 3.40 -8.39 0.50
CA THR A 367 3.99 -7.08 0.85
C THR A 367 5.40 -6.96 0.28
N THR A 368 5.62 -5.99 -0.61
CA THR A 368 6.96 -5.73 -1.16
C THR A 368 7.90 -5.13 -0.12
N PHE A 369 7.38 -4.24 0.72
CA PHE A 369 8.08 -3.64 1.85
C PHE A 369 7.75 -4.44 3.13
N PRO A 370 8.68 -5.22 3.70
CA PRO A 370 8.41 -6.05 4.87
C PRO A 370 8.57 -5.30 6.20
N GLY A 371 8.72 -3.97 6.16
CA GLY A 371 8.97 -3.17 7.35
C GLY A 371 7.70 -2.89 8.16
N HIS A 372 7.87 -2.73 9.47
CA HIS A 372 6.82 -2.35 10.41
C HIS A 372 7.38 -1.39 11.45
N PHE A 373 7.02 -0.13 11.35
CA PHE A 373 7.54 0.95 12.20
C PHE A 373 6.41 1.63 12.96
N MET A 374 6.67 2.03 14.19
CA MET A 374 5.78 2.93 14.93
C MET A 374 6.28 4.37 14.72
N VAL A 375 5.42 5.24 14.22
CA VAL A 375 5.76 6.63 13.96
C VAL A 375 5.16 7.50 15.05
N GLU A 376 5.99 8.30 15.71
CA GLU A 376 5.57 9.34 16.65
C GLU A 376 5.61 10.70 15.97
N VAL A 377 4.47 11.39 15.95
CA VAL A 377 4.31 12.69 15.30
C VAL A 377 4.64 13.78 16.30
N GLU A 378 5.74 14.49 16.06
CA GLU A 378 6.06 15.68 16.81
C GLU A 378 5.03 16.77 16.55
N ALA A 379 4.55 17.39 17.63
CA ALA A 379 3.75 18.59 17.53
C ALA A 379 4.51 19.61 16.68
N GLU A 380 3.78 20.31 15.81
CA GLU A 380 4.34 21.34 14.94
C GLU A 380 5.26 22.24 15.78
N ALA A 381 6.56 22.20 15.50
CA ALA A 381 7.52 23.03 16.21
C ALA A 381 6.99 24.46 16.10
N PRO A 382 6.76 25.16 17.23
CA PRO A 382 6.16 26.49 17.20
C PRO A 382 7.02 27.30 16.25
N THR A 383 6.43 27.69 15.11
CA THR A 383 7.14 28.46 14.10
C THR A 383 7.68 29.66 14.84
N LYS A 384 8.99 29.65 15.13
CA LYS A 384 9.68 30.80 15.68
C LYS A 384 9.37 31.86 14.66
N LYS A 385 8.43 32.76 14.98
CA LYS A 385 8.10 33.92 14.16
C LYS A 385 9.45 34.51 13.83
N SER A 386 9.92 34.29 12.61
CA SER A 386 11.12 34.92 12.10
C SER A 386 10.76 36.39 12.24
N LYS A 387 11.35 37.01 13.27
CA LYS A 387 11.21 38.42 13.54
C LYS A 387 11.69 39.05 12.25
N LYS A 388 10.74 39.46 11.42
CA LYS A 388 10.97 40.22 10.21
C LYS A 388 11.58 41.51 10.73
N THR A 389 12.90 41.52 10.80
CA THR A 389 13.67 42.73 10.98
C THR A 389 13.43 43.48 9.68
N ASP A 390 12.39 44.33 9.70
CA ASP A 390 12.25 45.43 8.78
C ASP A 390 13.41 46.39 9.10
N GLU A 391 14.61 46.02 8.64
CA GLU A 391 15.75 46.94 8.56
C GLU A 391 15.75 47.45 7.12
N GLU A 392 15.01 48.55 6.98
CA GLU A 392 15.04 49.50 5.88
C GLU A 392 16.46 50.08 5.81
N THR A 393 17.38 49.33 5.20
CA THR A 393 18.69 49.86 4.80
C THR A 393 18.55 50.46 3.41
N ASP A 394 18.22 51.74 3.43
CA ASP A 394 18.34 52.68 2.34
C ASP A 394 19.84 52.88 2.03
N MET A 395 20.38 52.25 0.98
CA MET A 395 21.71 52.57 0.44
C MET A 395 21.82 52.27 -1.08
N PRO A 396 22.67 53.04 -1.80
CA PRO A 396 22.38 53.50 -3.15
C PRO A 396 22.93 52.60 -4.26
N GLU A 397 22.37 52.84 -5.45
CA GLU A 397 22.90 52.43 -6.75
C GLU A 397 24.39 52.80 -6.89
N ASP A 398 25.20 51.80 -7.25
CA ASP A 398 26.32 51.85 -8.20
C ASP A 398 27.43 50.87 -7.78
N ALA A 399 27.59 49.80 -8.56
CA ALA A 399 28.89 49.30 -9.04
C ALA A 399 28.75 47.92 -9.67
N ASP A 400 29.00 47.87 -10.98
CA ASP A 400 29.27 46.68 -11.76
C ASP A 400 30.41 45.85 -11.15
N ALA A 401 30.14 44.58 -10.83
CA ALA A 401 31.16 43.57 -10.58
C ALA A 401 30.67 42.18 -10.97
N GLU A 402 31.10 41.74 -12.15
CA GLU A 402 31.12 40.35 -12.60
C GLU A 402 31.72 39.43 -11.52
N MET A 403 30.90 38.58 -10.89
CA MET A 403 31.37 37.42 -10.14
C MET A 403 30.73 36.13 -10.65
N LYS A 404 31.58 35.31 -11.25
CA LYS A 404 31.34 33.90 -11.57
C LYS A 404 30.99 33.12 -10.30
N THR A 405 29.72 32.84 -10.09
CA THR A 405 29.27 31.84 -9.11
C THR A 405 29.44 30.44 -9.70
N LYS A 406 30.46 29.71 -9.21
CA LYS A 406 30.53 28.25 -9.35
C LYS A 406 29.39 27.63 -8.54
N SER A 407 28.37 27.14 -9.23
CA SER A 407 27.30 26.34 -8.65
C SER A 407 27.80 24.92 -8.38
N PHE A 408 27.88 24.53 -7.10
CA PHE A 408 27.90 23.14 -6.70
C PHE A 408 26.45 22.65 -6.58
N GLY A 409 25.86 22.26 -7.72
CA GLY A 409 24.62 21.50 -7.76
C GLY A 409 24.94 20.01 -7.87
N ARG A 410 24.48 19.20 -6.90
CA ARG A 410 24.31 17.76 -7.13
C ARG A 410 23.06 17.57 -8.01
N PRO A 411 23.11 16.80 -9.10
CA PRO A 411 21.95 16.61 -9.95
C PRO A 411 20.87 15.81 -9.22
N ALA A 412 19.63 16.28 -9.37
CA ALA A 412 18.44 15.52 -9.04
C ALA A 412 18.41 14.25 -9.90
N LEU A 413 18.06 13.13 -9.28
CA LEU A 413 18.15 11.78 -9.82
C LEU A 413 17.05 11.43 -10.84
N ASN A 414 16.61 12.40 -11.67
CA ASN A 414 15.51 12.26 -12.62
C ASN A 414 15.87 12.76 -14.03
N ASP A 415 17.05 12.40 -14.54
CA ASP A 415 17.42 12.63 -15.93
C ASP A 415 17.83 11.29 -16.58
N PRO A 416 17.02 10.69 -17.48
CA PRO A 416 17.36 9.43 -18.14
C PRO A 416 18.43 9.59 -19.24
N ALA A 417 18.92 10.80 -19.52
CA ALA A 417 19.88 11.05 -20.60
C ALA A 417 21.36 11.13 -20.17
N ALA A 418 21.69 10.96 -18.88
CA ALA A 418 23.06 11.05 -18.38
C ALA A 418 23.65 9.67 -18.02
N ILE A 419 23.78 8.78 -19.01
CA ILE A 419 24.74 7.66 -18.97
C ILE A 419 25.78 7.98 -20.04
N ASP A 420 26.72 8.86 -19.68
CA ASP A 420 27.90 9.15 -20.48
C ASP A 420 28.96 8.05 -20.24
N GLU A 421 29.56 7.62 -21.35
CA GLU A 421 30.52 6.54 -21.47
C GLU A 421 31.84 6.90 -20.76
N SER A 422 32.00 6.47 -19.51
CA SER A 422 33.32 6.41 -18.88
C SER A 422 33.53 5.06 -18.20
N MET A 423 33.70 4.03 -19.02
CA MET A 423 34.33 2.78 -18.58
C MET A 423 35.82 3.05 -18.29
N PRO A 424 36.32 2.79 -17.07
CA PRO A 424 37.75 2.75 -16.84
C PRO A 424 38.36 1.52 -17.53
N GLU A 425 39.43 1.75 -18.30
CA GLU A 425 40.27 0.72 -18.90
C GLU A 425 40.68 -0.34 -17.86
N LYS A 426 40.53 -1.61 -18.24
CA LYS A 426 41.04 -2.76 -17.49
C LYS A 426 42.55 -2.62 -17.27
N PRO A 427 43.07 -2.84 -16.05
CA PRO A 427 44.51 -2.94 -15.84
C PRO A 427 45.05 -4.18 -16.57
N LYS A 428 46.03 -3.96 -17.45
CA LYS A 428 46.78 -5.00 -18.16
C LYS A 428 47.44 -5.96 -17.15
N ALA A 429 47.15 -7.24 -17.28
CA ALA A 429 47.80 -8.30 -16.53
C ALA A 429 49.30 -8.32 -16.84
N LYS A 430 50.14 -8.10 -15.82
CA LYS A 430 51.59 -8.35 -15.89
C LYS A 430 51.83 -9.85 -16.09
N LYS A 431 52.29 -10.21 -17.29
CA LYS A 431 52.92 -11.50 -17.58
C LYS A 431 54.15 -11.63 -16.69
N LYS A 432 54.17 -12.64 -15.82
CA LYS A 432 55.31 -12.97 -14.97
C LYS A 432 56.12 -14.00 -15.75
N ASP A 433 57.22 -13.57 -16.35
CA ASP A 433 58.19 -14.47 -16.97
C ASP A 433 58.86 -15.29 -15.86
N SER A 434 58.56 -16.58 -15.81
CA SER A 434 59.32 -17.56 -15.05
C SER A 434 60.55 -17.93 -15.88
N LYS A 435 61.68 -17.37 -15.50
CA LYS A 435 63.02 -17.78 -15.90
C LYS A 435 63.32 -19.12 -15.22
N ASN A 436 63.44 -20.18 -15.99
CA ASN A 436 64.14 -21.40 -15.57
C ASN A 436 65.63 -21.18 -15.87
N ASP A 437 66.43 -21.14 -14.81
CA ASP A 437 67.88 -21.40 -14.85
C ASP A 437 68.12 -22.58 -13.89
N ASP A 438 68.90 -23.54 -14.37
CA ASP A 438 69.46 -24.76 -13.74
C ASP A 438 68.56 -25.96 -13.41
#